data_AF-A0A951AEP5-F1
#
_entry.id   AF-A0A951AEP5-F1
#
_cell.length_a   1.000
_cell.length_b   1.000
_cell.length_c   1.000
_cell.angle_alpha   90.00
_cell.angle_beta   90.00
_cell.angle_gamma   90.00
#
_symmetry.space_group_name_H-M   'P 1'
#
loop_
_entity.id
_entity.type
_entity.pdbx_description
1 polymer ?
#
loop_
_entity_poly.entity_id
_entity_poly.type
_entity_poly.pdbx_seq_one_letter_code
_entity_poly.pdbx_strand_id
1 'polypeptide(L)'
;TPFAWTRHGDDADFVVGEERSLWSDYFAREKDRLLLHCDEAKVDNRVFGMEVMEFHYNRVRVGAEEFALDTVDQITGVVRELEIPREAMGRGDLKFLAAIGAFLGWRGVLFSIFAGSVVGSVVGLITLLVGKRVWSAKLPFGPYLALGALIWMFFGEKFVQWYSQLVNPI
;
A
#
# COMPACT_ATOMS: atom_id res chain seq x y z
N THR A 1 -2.90 16.18 -14.72
CA THR A 1 -3.91 15.21 -15.19
C THR A 1 -5.27 15.60 -14.66
N PRO A 2 -6.34 15.51 -15.46
CA PRO A 2 -7.69 15.74 -14.93
C PRO A 2 -8.03 14.65 -13.91
N PHE A 3 -8.75 15.02 -12.85
CA PHE A 3 -9.34 14.07 -11.91
C PHE A 3 -10.81 14.39 -11.68
N ALA A 4 -11.58 13.37 -11.32
CA ALA A 4 -12.97 13.47 -10.93
C ALA A 4 -13.25 12.49 -9.79
N TRP A 5 -13.86 12.99 -8.73
CA TRP A 5 -14.47 12.22 -7.66
C TRP A 5 -15.98 12.42 -7.75
N THR A 6 -16.74 11.33 -7.82
CA THR A 6 -18.20 11.39 -7.98
C THR A 6 -18.85 10.41 -7.02
N ARG A 7 -19.77 10.89 -6.19
CA ARG A 7 -20.49 10.04 -5.23
C ARG A 7 -21.52 9.15 -5.94
N HIS A 8 -21.54 7.87 -5.60
CA HIS A 8 -22.49 6.87 -6.09
C HIS A 8 -23.09 6.07 -4.92
N GLY A 9 -24.16 6.59 -4.32
CA GLY A 9 -24.83 5.94 -3.20
C GLY A 9 -23.95 5.92 -1.96
N ASP A 10 -23.55 4.72 -1.52
CA ASP A 10 -22.74 4.51 -0.30
C ASP A 10 -21.22 4.53 -0.56
N ASP A 11 -20.78 4.56 -1.82
CA ASP A 11 -19.36 4.69 -2.20
C ASP A 11 -19.18 5.81 -3.25
N ALA A 12 -17.95 6.03 -3.71
CA ALA A 12 -17.65 7.01 -4.74
C ALA A 12 -16.68 6.45 -5.78
N ASP A 13 -16.79 6.94 -7.01
CA ASP A 13 -15.82 6.70 -8.05
C ASP A 13 -14.74 7.78 -8.00
N PHE A 14 -13.48 7.36 -8.12
CA PHE A 14 -12.34 8.24 -8.28
C PHE A 14 -11.63 7.92 -9.60
N VAL A 15 -11.60 8.92 -10.47
CA VAL A 15 -11.03 8.85 -11.82
C VAL A 15 -9.88 9.82 -11.92
N VAL A 16 -8.71 9.35 -12.35
CA VAL A 16 -7.53 10.19 -12.61
C VAL A 16 -7.01 9.88 -14.00
N GLY A 17 -7.11 10.84 -14.92
CA GLY A 17 -6.84 10.60 -16.34
C GLY A 17 -7.82 9.58 -16.92
N GLU A 18 -7.32 8.42 -17.35
CA GLU A 18 -8.12 7.30 -17.88
C GLU A 18 -8.35 6.18 -16.84
N GLU A 19 -7.66 6.24 -15.69
CA GLU A 19 -7.78 5.22 -14.65
C GLU A 19 -9.01 5.50 -13.78
N ARG A 20 -9.93 4.54 -13.72
CA ARG A 20 -11.10 4.55 -12.82
C ARG A 20 -10.90 3.53 -11.70
N SER A 21 -11.25 3.93 -10.50
CA SER A 21 -11.10 3.13 -9.28
C SER A 21 -12.16 3.52 -8.26
N LEU A 22 -12.43 2.63 -7.30
CA LEU A 22 -13.34 2.93 -6.20
C LEU A 22 -12.62 3.79 -5.16
N TRP A 23 -13.36 4.72 -4.55
CA TRP A 23 -12.84 5.57 -3.49
C TRP A 23 -12.34 4.76 -2.30
N SER A 24 -13.11 3.74 -1.92
CA SER A 24 -12.77 2.80 -0.85
C SER A 24 -11.46 2.03 -1.07
N ASP A 25 -10.96 1.91 -2.31
CA ASP A 25 -9.70 1.20 -2.59
C ASP A 25 -8.47 1.97 -2.11
N TYR A 26 -8.56 3.30 -1.97
CA TYR A 26 -7.45 4.14 -1.55
C TYR A 26 -7.26 4.23 -0.04
N PHE A 27 -8.28 3.90 0.75
CA PHE A 27 -8.26 4.07 2.21
C PHE A 27 -8.36 2.70 2.89
N ALA A 28 -7.21 2.08 3.14
CA ALA A 28 -7.15 0.81 3.86
C ALA A 28 -7.25 1.00 5.39
N ARG A 29 -6.91 2.19 5.88
CA ARG A 29 -6.92 2.57 7.30
C ARG A 29 -7.60 3.91 7.48
N GLU A 30 -8.18 4.12 8.66
CA GLU A 30 -8.87 5.38 9.03
C GLU A 30 -7.95 6.62 9.01
N LYS A 31 -6.63 6.43 9.17
CA LYS A 31 -5.63 7.50 9.16
C LYS A 31 -5.02 7.77 7.78
N ASP A 32 -5.39 7.00 6.77
CA ASP A 32 -4.85 7.15 5.43
C ASP A 32 -5.31 8.49 4.83
N ARG A 33 -4.41 9.13 4.11
CA ARG A 33 -4.61 10.44 3.49
C ARG A 33 -4.15 10.38 2.06
N LEU A 34 -4.98 10.90 1.16
CA LEU A 34 -4.67 11.05 -0.25
C LEU A 34 -4.45 12.55 -0.50
N LEU A 35 -3.25 12.93 -0.91
CA LEU A 35 -2.93 14.33 -1.19
C LEU A 35 -2.95 14.57 -2.70
N LEU A 36 -3.77 15.52 -3.13
CA LEU A 36 -3.80 15.99 -4.51
C LEU A 36 -3.25 17.41 -4.55
N HIS A 37 -2.13 17.58 -5.24
CA HIS A 37 -1.60 18.90 -5.54
C HIS A 37 -2.30 19.42 -6.80
N CYS A 38 -3.30 20.27 -6.64
CA CYS A 38 -4.12 20.74 -7.75
C CYS A 38 -3.57 22.06 -8.33
N ASP A 39 -3.77 22.26 -9.64
CA ASP A 39 -3.70 23.60 -10.26
C ASP A 39 -5.02 24.36 -10.09
N GLU A 40 -6.10 23.62 -10.26
CA GLU A 40 -7.48 24.07 -10.09
C GLU A 40 -8.32 22.88 -9.63
N ALA A 41 -9.18 23.12 -8.65
CA ALA A 41 -10.14 22.13 -8.16
C ALA A 41 -11.49 22.78 -7.91
N LYS A 42 -12.55 22.05 -8.20
CA LYS A 42 -13.93 22.46 -8.02
C LYS A 42 -14.62 21.44 -7.12
N VAL A 43 -15.11 21.91 -5.97
CA VAL A 43 -15.92 21.13 -5.03
C VAL A 43 -17.35 21.66 -5.16
N ASP A 44 -18.24 20.86 -5.76
CA ASP A 44 -19.59 21.26 -6.18
C ASP A 44 -19.62 22.59 -6.93
N ASN A 45 -19.94 23.70 -6.26
CA ASN A 45 -20.05 25.04 -6.87
C ASN A 45 -18.94 26.02 -6.45
N ARG A 46 -17.96 25.57 -5.64
CA ARG A 46 -16.81 26.37 -5.20
C ARG A 46 -15.58 25.99 -6.02
N VAL A 47 -14.87 27.00 -6.52
CA VAL A 47 -13.63 26.82 -7.27
C VAL A 47 -12.47 27.26 -6.38
N PHE A 48 -11.49 26.38 -6.27
CA PHE A 48 -10.22 26.55 -5.58
C PHE A 48 -9.12 26.58 -6.64
N GLY A 49 -8.16 27.49 -6.46
CA GLY A 49 -6.99 27.58 -7.32
C GLY A 49 -5.93 26.55 -6.96
N MET A 50 -4.68 27.02 -6.97
CA MET A 50 -3.48 26.21 -6.74
C MET A 50 -3.32 25.84 -5.25
N GLU A 51 -4.08 24.85 -4.80
CA GLU A 51 -4.14 24.39 -3.41
C GLU A 51 -3.88 22.88 -3.31
N VAL A 52 -3.45 22.44 -2.13
CA VAL A 52 -3.35 21.00 -1.82
C VAL A 52 -4.68 20.54 -1.23
N MET A 53 -5.29 19.56 -1.89
CA MET A 53 -6.47 18.89 -1.37
C MET A 53 -6.04 17.67 -0.56
N GLU A 54 -6.28 17.71 0.74
CA GLU A 54 -6.07 16.58 1.65
C GLU A 54 -7.37 15.80 1.80
N PHE A 55 -7.44 14.64 1.17
CA PHE A 55 -8.59 13.76 1.30
C PHE A 55 -8.38 12.73 2.40
N HIS A 56 -9.42 12.57 3.21
CA HIS A 56 -9.67 11.45 4.10
C HIS A 56 -10.87 10.66 3.57
N TYR A 57 -11.13 9.47 4.10
CA TYR A 57 -12.23 8.62 3.63
C TYR A 57 -13.59 9.35 3.58
N ASN A 58 -13.89 10.19 4.58
CA ASN A 58 -15.20 10.85 4.74
C ASN A 58 -15.17 12.38 4.57
N ARG A 59 -14.02 12.98 4.32
CA ARG A 59 -13.88 14.44 4.26
C ARG A 59 -12.73 14.86 3.38
N VAL A 60 -12.82 16.05 2.81
CA VAL A 60 -11.75 16.69 2.06
C VAL A 60 -11.46 18.04 2.65
N ARG A 61 -10.17 18.34 2.84
CA ARG A 61 -9.70 19.63 3.30
C ARG A 61 -8.98 20.34 2.16
N VAL A 62 -9.33 21.60 1.93
CA VAL A 62 -8.70 22.47 0.92
C VAL A 62 -8.31 23.77 1.61
N GLY A 63 -7.01 23.96 1.83
CA GLY A 63 -6.50 25.07 2.63
C GLY A 63 -7.07 25.08 4.07
N ALA A 64 -7.87 26.11 4.38
CA ALA A 64 -8.52 26.27 5.68
C ALA A 64 -9.95 25.69 5.73
N GLU A 65 -10.54 25.34 4.58
CA GLU A 65 -11.90 24.82 4.49
C GLU A 65 -11.91 23.30 4.56
N GLU A 66 -12.89 22.74 5.25
CA GLU A 66 -13.11 21.30 5.36
C GLU A 66 -14.54 20.99 4.93
N PHE A 67 -14.69 20.02 4.03
CA PHE A 67 -15.96 19.57 3.48
C PHE A 67 -16.15 18.10 3.81
N ALA A 68 -17.33 17.74 4.28
CA ALA A 68 -17.71 16.36 4.50
C ALA A 68 -18.16 15.74 3.16
N LEU A 69 -17.55 14.62 2.75
CA LEU A 69 -17.77 14.00 1.43
C LEU A 69 -19.18 13.43 1.29
N ASP A 70 -19.90 13.20 2.39
CA ASP A 70 -21.32 12.84 2.39
C ASP A 70 -22.24 13.98 1.93
N THR A 71 -21.78 15.22 2.01
CA THR A 71 -22.52 16.41 1.55
C THR A 71 -22.14 16.87 0.15
N VAL A 72 -21.08 16.31 -0.42
CA VAL A 72 -20.54 16.68 -1.73
C VAL A 72 -20.95 15.63 -2.75
N ASP A 73 -21.49 16.07 -3.88
CA ASP A 73 -21.89 15.14 -4.94
C ASP A 73 -20.74 14.91 -5.94
N GLN A 74 -19.97 15.96 -6.23
CA GLN A 74 -18.89 15.88 -7.20
C GLN A 74 -17.72 16.82 -6.92
N ILE A 75 -16.50 16.31 -7.10
CA ILE A 75 -15.26 17.09 -7.07
C ILE A 75 -14.51 16.84 -8.37
N THR A 76 -14.10 17.89 -9.06
CA THR A 76 -13.36 17.78 -10.32
C THR A 76 -12.20 18.76 -10.35
N GLY A 77 -11.15 18.48 -11.11
CA GLY A 77 -10.05 19.42 -11.21
C GLY A 77 -8.88 18.89 -12.03
N VAL A 78 -7.77 19.62 -11.99
CA VAL A 78 -6.51 19.23 -12.62
C VAL A 78 -5.47 19.06 -11.54
N VAL A 79 -5.00 17.82 -11.36
CA VAL A 79 -3.95 17.45 -10.41
C VAL A 79 -2.58 17.46 -11.11
N ARG A 80 -1.57 18.04 -10.47
CA ARG A 80 -0.17 17.97 -10.90
C ARG A 80 0.56 16.77 -10.32
N GLU A 81 0.35 16.52 -9.04
CA GLU A 81 1.00 15.46 -8.29
C GLU A 81 -0.01 14.79 -7.35
N LEU A 82 0.04 13.45 -7.29
CA LEU A 82 -0.86 12.62 -6.51
C LEU A 82 -0.03 11.78 -5.53
N GLU A 83 -0.25 11.98 -4.23
CA GLU A 83 0.36 11.16 -3.19
C GLU A 83 -0.69 10.20 -2.62
N ILE A 84 -0.61 8.95 -3.07
CA ILE A 84 -1.46 7.86 -2.59
C ILE A 84 -0.91 7.34 -1.26
N PRO A 85 -1.75 7.07 -0.24
CA PRO A 85 -1.32 6.44 0.99
C PRO A 85 -0.59 5.12 0.66
N ARG A 86 0.66 5.00 1.13
CA ARG A 86 1.50 3.86 0.80
C ARG A 86 1.01 2.62 1.53
N GLU A 87 0.41 1.70 0.79
CA GLU A 87 0.30 0.32 1.25
C GLU A 87 1.71 -0.25 1.39
N ALA A 88 2.12 -0.55 2.64
CA ALA A 88 3.45 -1.10 2.93
C ALA A 88 3.64 -2.53 2.40
N MET A 89 2.54 -3.24 2.12
CA MET A 89 2.51 -4.64 1.69
C MET A 89 1.20 -4.87 0.93
N GLY A 90 1.25 -5.54 -0.23
CA GLY A 90 0.05 -5.77 -1.03
C GLY A 90 -0.95 -6.65 -0.29
N ARG A 91 -2.25 -6.39 -0.44
CA ARG A 91 -3.33 -7.22 0.14
C ARG A 91 -3.17 -8.73 -0.16
N GLY A 92 -2.59 -9.08 -1.32
CA GLY A 92 -2.25 -10.46 -1.67
C GLY A 92 -1.19 -11.10 -0.78
N ASP A 93 -0.13 -10.35 -0.45
CA ASP A 93 0.96 -10.85 0.39
C ASP A 93 0.47 -11.11 1.83
N LEU A 94 -0.46 -10.28 2.33
CA LEU A 94 -1.10 -10.51 3.63
C LEU A 94 -1.90 -11.82 3.65
N LYS A 95 -2.69 -12.10 2.60
CA LYS A 95 -3.42 -13.37 2.47
C LYS A 95 -2.46 -14.55 2.41
N PHE A 96 -1.32 -14.38 1.75
CA PHE A 96 -0.29 -15.41 1.64
C PHE A 96 0.40 -15.68 2.99
N LEU A 97 0.73 -14.63 3.76
CA LEU A 97 1.20 -14.75 5.14
C LEU A 97 0.19 -15.47 6.04
N ALA A 98 -1.09 -15.16 5.89
CA ALA A 98 -2.15 -15.83 6.65
C ALA A 98 -2.19 -17.34 6.33
N ALA A 99 -2.06 -17.71 5.05
CA ALA A 99 -1.94 -19.11 4.65
C ALA A 99 -0.68 -19.77 5.23
N ILE A 100 0.49 -19.13 5.12
CA ILE A 100 1.73 -19.61 5.76
C ILE A 100 1.54 -19.81 7.26
N GLY A 101 0.87 -18.89 7.95
CA GLY A 101 0.57 -19.01 9.38
C GLY A 101 -0.37 -20.17 9.70
N ALA A 102 -1.36 -20.43 8.85
CA ALA A 102 -2.27 -21.55 9.01
C ALA A 102 -1.58 -22.91 8.84
N PHE A 103 -0.65 -23.04 7.88
CA PHE A 103 0.01 -24.32 7.57
C PHE A 103 1.31 -24.55 8.36
N LEU A 104 2.14 -23.51 8.52
CA LEU A 104 3.49 -23.59 9.09
C LEU A 104 3.60 -22.96 10.49
N GLY A 105 2.51 -22.37 10.99
CA GLY A 105 2.45 -21.69 12.27
C GLY A 105 3.08 -20.29 12.27
N TRP A 106 2.94 -19.59 13.39
CA TRP A 106 3.45 -18.23 13.56
C TRP A 106 4.98 -18.10 13.40
N ARG A 107 5.73 -19.17 13.73
CA ARG A 107 7.19 -19.23 13.56
C ARG A 107 7.58 -19.22 12.08
N GLY A 108 6.83 -19.95 11.26
CA GLY A 108 7.01 -19.97 9.80
C GLY A 108 6.72 -18.62 9.16
N VAL A 109 5.72 -17.89 9.66
CA VAL A 109 5.41 -16.52 9.20
C VAL A 109 6.58 -15.59 9.46
N LEU A 110 7.08 -15.54 10.70
CA LEU A 110 8.21 -14.67 11.07
C LEU A 110 9.46 -14.98 10.23
N PHE A 111 9.79 -16.26 10.08
CA PHE A 111 10.93 -16.66 9.26
C PHE A 111 10.73 -16.29 7.78
N SER A 112 9.54 -16.53 7.23
CA SER A 112 9.25 -16.27 5.81
C SER A 112 9.34 -14.78 5.48
N ILE A 113 8.85 -13.91 6.37
CA ILE A 113 8.98 -12.46 6.24
C ILE A 113 10.47 -12.07 6.27
N PHE A 114 11.20 -12.57 7.26
CA PHE A 114 12.62 -12.25 7.43
C PHE A 114 13.47 -12.72 6.24
N ALA A 115 13.35 -13.99 5.87
CA ALA A 115 14.05 -14.58 4.72
C ALA A 115 13.65 -13.88 3.41
N GLY A 116 12.36 -13.60 3.24
CA GLY A 116 11.84 -12.85 2.09
C GLY A 116 12.45 -11.45 1.98
N SER A 117 12.52 -10.70 3.08
CA SER A 117 13.18 -9.40 3.14
C SER A 117 14.67 -9.47 2.81
N VAL A 118 15.39 -10.46 3.33
CA VAL A 118 16.83 -10.65 3.05
C VAL A 118 17.05 -10.95 1.57
N VAL A 119 16.32 -11.92 1.00
CA VAL A 119 16.44 -12.27 -0.42
C VAL A 119 16.04 -11.09 -1.31
N GLY A 120 14.92 -10.43 -1.02
CA GLY A 120 14.46 -9.25 -1.75
C GLY A 120 15.47 -8.11 -1.71
N SER A 121 16.11 -7.88 -0.55
CA SER A 121 17.14 -6.84 -0.39
C SER A 121 18.41 -7.17 -1.19
N VAL A 122 18.86 -8.43 -1.16
CA VAL A 122 20.03 -8.88 -1.95
C VAL A 122 19.75 -8.73 -3.45
N VAL A 123 18.58 -9.16 -3.93
CA VAL A 123 18.19 -9.01 -5.33
C VAL A 123 18.05 -7.53 -5.72
N GLY A 124 17.47 -6.70 -4.86
CA GLY A 124 17.39 -5.26 -5.05
C GLY A 124 18.79 -4.61 -5.13
N LEU A 125 19.72 -5.03 -4.28
CA LEU A 125 21.10 -4.52 -4.30
C LEU A 125 21.84 -4.94 -5.58
N ILE A 126 21.69 -6.20 -6.02
CA ILE A 126 22.30 -6.69 -7.26
C ILE A 126 21.75 -5.93 -8.47
N THR A 127 20.43 -5.71 -8.55
CA THR A 127 19.83 -4.98 -9.68
C THR A 127 20.29 -3.52 -9.74
N LEU A 128 20.49 -2.88 -8.58
CA LEU A 128 21.07 -1.54 -8.48
C LEU A 128 22.51 -1.48 -9.00
N LEU A 129 23.35 -2.48 -8.65
CA LEU A 129 24.73 -2.58 -9.14
C LEU A 129 24.82 -2.83 -10.65
N VAL A 130 23.88 -3.58 -11.22
CA VAL A 130 23.82 -3.88 -12.67
C VAL A 130 23.28 -2.69 -13.49
N GLY A 131 22.96 -1.56 -12.86
CA GLY A 131 22.54 -0.33 -13.55
C GLY A 131 21.11 -0.38 -14.10
N LYS A 132 20.36 -1.46 -13.88
CA LYS A 132 18.92 -1.49 -14.09
C LYS A 132 18.27 -0.76 -12.93
N ARG A 133 18.10 0.55 -13.11
CA ARG A 133 17.50 1.46 -12.13
C ARG A 133 16.00 1.16 -11.97
N VAL A 134 15.68 0.09 -11.25
CA VAL A 134 14.33 -0.22 -10.81
C VAL A 134 14.05 0.63 -9.57
N TRP A 135 14.02 1.95 -9.73
CA TRP A 135 13.88 2.89 -8.61
C TRP A 135 12.46 3.01 -8.08
N SER A 136 11.49 2.28 -8.66
CA SER A 136 10.12 2.31 -8.16
C SER A 136 9.24 1.15 -8.64
N ALA A 137 9.81 0.08 -9.23
CA ALA A 137 8.97 -1.09 -9.46
C ALA A 137 8.76 -1.74 -8.10
N LYS A 138 7.51 -1.77 -7.64
CA LYS A 138 7.05 -2.57 -6.51
C LYS A 138 7.67 -3.96 -6.67
N LEU A 139 8.74 -4.27 -5.94
CA LEU A 139 9.31 -5.61 -5.92
C LEU A 139 8.21 -6.50 -5.32
N PRO A 140 7.65 -7.45 -6.09
CA PRO A 140 6.57 -8.26 -5.60
C PRO A 140 7.10 -9.05 -4.41
N PHE A 141 6.52 -8.82 -3.23
CA PHE A 141 7.00 -9.42 -1.98
C PHE A 141 6.61 -10.91 -1.90
N GLY A 142 5.48 -11.28 -2.51
CA GLY A 142 4.95 -12.64 -2.60
C GLY A 142 5.94 -13.73 -3.02
N PRO A 143 6.65 -13.61 -4.16
CA PRO A 143 7.65 -14.62 -4.57
C PRO A 143 8.75 -14.85 -3.53
N TYR A 144 9.24 -13.79 -2.88
CA TYR A 144 10.27 -13.91 -1.86
C TYR A 144 9.74 -14.54 -0.56
N LEU A 145 8.50 -14.21 -0.18
CA LEU A 145 7.80 -14.89 0.91
C LEU A 145 7.61 -16.38 0.63
N ALA A 146 7.27 -16.75 -0.61
CA ALA A 146 7.08 -18.14 -1.00
C ALA A 146 8.37 -18.94 -0.89
N LEU A 147 9.49 -18.34 -1.32
CA LEU A 147 10.82 -18.93 -1.11
C LEU A 147 11.14 -19.08 0.39
N GLY A 148 10.87 -18.06 1.20
CA GLY A 148 11.04 -18.13 2.66
C GLY A 148 10.21 -19.25 3.31
N ALA A 149 8.95 -19.40 2.88
CA ALA A 149 8.05 -20.45 3.35
C ALA A 149 8.50 -21.85 2.91
N LEU A 150 8.98 -22.00 1.68
CA LEU A 150 9.56 -23.25 1.19
C LEU A 150 10.80 -23.64 2.00
N ILE A 151 11.70 -22.69 2.27
CA ILE A 151 12.90 -22.93 3.10
C ILE A 151 12.47 -23.36 4.51
N TRP A 152 11.47 -22.69 5.10
CA TRP A 152 10.94 -23.07 6.41
C TRP A 152 10.31 -24.47 6.40
N MET A 153 9.59 -24.85 5.35
CA MET A 153 8.97 -26.16 5.25
C MET A 153 10.00 -27.30 5.29
N PHE A 154 11.18 -27.13 4.67
CA PHE A 154 12.22 -28.16 4.65
C PHE A 154 13.23 -28.07 5.81
N PHE A 155 13.53 -26.86 6.29
CA PHE A 155 14.61 -26.61 7.25
C PHE A 155 14.14 -25.97 8.57
N GLY A 156 12.85 -25.65 8.70
CA GLY A 156 12.30 -24.94 9.86
C GLY A 156 12.54 -25.68 11.16
N GLU A 157 12.33 -27.00 11.21
CA GLU A 157 12.60 -27.78 12.43
C GLU A 157 14.07 -27.74 12.84
N LYS A 158 15.01 -27.79 11.89
CA LYS A 158 16.44 -27.67 12.18
C LYS A 158 16.78 -26.28 12.74
N PHE A 159 16.18 -25.22 12.19
CA PHE A 159 16.35 -23.86 12.72
C PHE A 159 15.80 -23.72 14.13
N VAL A 160 14.62 -24.29 14.39
CA VAL A 160 14.00 -24.31 15.70
C VAL A 160 14.86 -25.04 16.72
N GLN A 161 15.37 -26.22 16.35
CA GLN A 161 16.22 -27.04 17.20
C GLN A 161 17.55 -26.33 17.50
N TRP A 162 18.22 -25.80 16.46
CA TRP A 162 19.45 -25.02 16.63
C TRP A 162 19.26 -23.82 17.55
N TYR A 163 18.17 -23.05 17.37
CA TYR A 163 17.86 -21.94 18.26
C TYR A 163 17.58 -22.40 19.70
N SER A 164 16.85 -23.50 19.88
CA SER A 164 16.58 -24.04 21.22
C SER A 164 17.82 -24.55 21.93
N GLN A 165 18.81 -25.09 21.19
CA GLN A 165 20.11 -25.49 21.75
C GLN A 165 20.95 -24.29 22.17
N LEU A 166 20.89 -23.18 21.42
CA LEU A 166 21.56 -21.95 21.82
C LEU A 166 20.94 -21.31 23.07
N VAL A 167 19.61 -21.33 23.18
CA VAL A 167 18.88 -20.70 24.29
C VAL A 167 18.90 -21.56 25.55
N ASN A 168 18.85 -22.88 25.41
CA ASN A 168 18.89 -23.80 26.54
C ASN A 168 20.04 -24.80 26.36
N PRO A 169 21.28 -24.38 26.66
CA PRO A 169 22.42 -25.27 26.68
C PRO A 169 22.36 -26.11 27.97
N ILE A 170 21.55 -27.16 27.96
CA ILE A 170 21.55 -28.20 29.00
C ILE A 170 22.01 -29.50 28.36
#